data_AF-A0A1M3PM96-F1
#
_entry.id   AF-A0A1M3PM96-F1
#
_cell.length_a   1.000
_cell.length_b   1.000
_cell.length_c   1.000
_cell.angle_alpha   90.00
_cell.angle_beta   90.00
_cell.angle_gamma   90.00
#
_symmetry.space_group_name_H-M   'P 1'
#
loop_
_entity.id
_entity.type
_entity.pdbx_description
1 polymer ?
#
loop_
_entity_poly.entity_id
_entity_poly.type
_entity_poly.pdbx_seq_one_letter_code
_entity_poly.pdbx_strand_id
1 'polypeptide(L)'
;MTISIKALAGGAIAAAALLGASAPANAVLATSIRISSGIGGGDWLQIGELQVFANGVNIALASNGAIVEGSGSWDGMSTADKATDGIISTSFPDIYHSDGAGTSERLVVTFTQAFDISDIVIYGRSDDGIERNLFKYQLYLLSQPGEMLVDAGLLDARSAPYSASVTLPTTPAVPEPASWAMMICGFGLAGGALRARRGNMRIAAA
;
A
#
# COMPACT_ATOMS: atom_id res chain seq x y z
N MET A 1 36.30 65.92 -23.61
CA MET A 1 36.34 64.52 -24.08
C MET A 1 35.62 63.68 -23.04
N THR A 2 34.32 63.48 -23.22
CA THR A 2 33.43 62.83 -22.25
C THR A 2 33.03 61.49 -22.83
N ILE A 3 33.55 60.40 -22.26
CA ILE A 3 33.23 59.03 -22.68
C ILE A 3 31.97 58.61 -21.94
N SER A 4 30.90 58.35 -22.69
CA SER A 4 29.66 57.75 -22.18
C SER A 4 29.80 56.22 -22.26
N ILE A 5 29.64 55.54 -21.12
CA ILE A 5 29.51 54.08 -21.08
C ILE A 5 28.02 53.76 -20.96
N LYS A 6 27.45 53.20 -22.02
CA LYS A 6 26.16 52.50 -21.98
C LYS A 6 26.41 50.99 -22.00
N ALA A 7 25.57 50.31 -21.21
CA ALA A 7 25.24 48.90 -21.19
C ALA A 7 26.27 47.93 -20.57
N LEU A 8 25.80 47.17 -19.58
CA LEU A 8 25.61 45.74 -19.80
C LEU A 8 24.41 45.21 -19.00
N ALA A 9 23.53 44.54 -19.72
CA ALA A 9 22.44 43.72 -19.21
C ALA A 9 22.98 42.40 -18.64
N GLY A 10 22.19 41.74 -17.79
CA GLY A 10 22.43 40.32 -17.48
C GLY A 10 21.94 39.87 -16.11
N GLY A 11 20.68 40.12 -15.76
CA GLY A 11 20.07 39.48 -14.60
C GLY A 11 19.73 38.02 -14.91
N ALA A 12 20.64 37.10 -14.64
CA ALA A 12 20.34 35.67 -14.62
C ALA A 12 19.83 35.28 -13.22
N ILE A 13 18.51 35.15 -13.07
CA ILE A 13 17.91 34.49 -11.91
C ILE A 13 17.93 32.99 -12.21
N ALA A 14 18.94 32.28 -11.71
CA ALA A 14 18.95 30.83 -11.68
C ALA A 14 18.03 30.35 -10.54
N ALA A 15 16.81 29.94 -10.88
CA ALA A 15 15.95 29.21 -9.96
C ALA A 15 16.37 27.73 -9.97
N ALA A 16 17.22 27.34 -9.03
CA ALA A 16 17.50 25.93 -8.76
C ALA A 16 16.32 25.34 -7.97
N ALA A 17 15.42 24.64 -8.65
CA ALA A 17 14.42 23.81 -8.00
C ALA A 17 15.07 22.50 -7.54
N LEU A 18 15.45 22.45 -6.26
CA LEU A 18 15.78 21.19 -5.58
C LEU A 18 14.50 20.35 -5.47
N LEU A 19 14.36 19.36 -6.34
CA LEU A 19 13.35 18.30 -6.23
C LEU A 19 13.78 17.32 -5.13
N GLY A 20 13.49 17.67 -3.88
CA GLY A 20 13.52 16.71 -2.79
C GLY A 20 12.20 15.94 -2.76
N ALA A 21 12.20 14.68 -3.23
CA ALA A 21 11.10 13.76 -2.96
C ALA A 21 11.19 13.34 -1.49
N SER A 22 10.46 14.02 -0.60
CA SER A 22 10.25 13.54 0.75
C SER A 22 9.30 12.33 0.68
N ALA A 23 9.78 11.14 1.05
CA ALA A 23 8.87 10.04 1.34
C ALA A 23 7.90 10.49 2.47
N PRO A 24 6.58 10.30 2.35
CA PRO A 24 5.66 10.73 3.41
C PRO A 24 5.84 9.84 4.64
N ALA A 25 5.73 10.42 5.82
CA ALA A 25 6.08 9.81 7.11
C ALA A 25 5.14 8.67 7.59
N ASN A 26 4.17 8.21 6.79
CA ASN A 26 3.08 7.33 7.25
C ASN A 26 2.71 6.17 6.30
N ALA A 27 3.53 5.81 5.30
CA ALA A 27 3.25 4.63 4.46
C ALA A 27 3.50 3.32 5.23
N VAL A 28 2.63 2.33 5.09
CA VAL A 28 2.92 0.96 5.55
C VAL A 28 3.38 0.13 4.36
N LEU A 29 4.66 0.29 4.00
CA LEU A 29 5.28 -0.46 2.92
C LEU A 29 5.63 -1.88 3.36
N ALA A 30 5.02 -2.89 2.75
CA ALA A 30 5.34 -4.28 3.02
C ALA A 30 5.46 -5.12 1.74
N THR A 31 6.30 -6.15 1.80
CA THR A 31 6.49 -7.18 0.77
C THR A 31 5.83 -8.50 1.16
N SER A 32 5.48 -8.69 2.43
CA SER A 32 4.78 -9.88 2.89
C SER A 32 3.93 -9.59 4.13
N ILE A 33 2.96 -10.47 4.34
CA ILE A 33 2.17 -10.57 5.57
C ILE A 33 2.33 -11.97 6.14
N ARG A 34 2.49 -12.05 7.46
CA ARG A 34 2.41 -13.29 8.23
C ARG A 34 1.18 -13.25 9.11
N ILE A 35 0.36 -14.29 9.03
CA ILE A 35 -0.74 -14.52 9.96
C ILE A 35 -0.35 -15.67 10.88
N SER A 36 -0.59 -15.52 12.18
CA SER A 36 -0.49 -16.59 13.17
C SER A 36 -1.71 -16.57 14.09
N SER A 37 -1.84 -17.59 14.94
CA SER A 37 -2.82 -17.52 16.04
C SER A 37 -2.50 -16.31 16.94
N GLY A 38 -3.55 -15.58 17.33
CA GLY A 38 -3.52 -14.53 18.34
C GLY A 38 -3.77 -15.07 19.76
N ILE A 39 -4.04 -16.37 19.91
CA ILE A 39 -4.19 -17.04 21.20
C ILE A 39 -2.81 -17.23 21.84
N GLY A 40 -2.70 -16.87 23.12
CA GLY A 40 -1.48 -17.07 23.90
C GLY A 40 -1.13 -18.56 24.00
N GLY A 41 0.06 -18.95 23.50
CA GLY A 41 0.50 -20.34 23.45
C GLY A 41 0.33 -21.03 22.09
N GLY A 42 -0.31 -20.36 21.12
CA GLY A 42 -0.62 -20.94 19.81
C GLY A 42 -1.94 -21.71 19.80
N ASP A 43 -2.43 -21.97 18.60
CA ASP A 43 -3.58 -22.82 18.32
C ASP A 43 -3.55 -23.21 16.83
N TRP A 44 -4.45 -24.08 16.38
CA TRP A 44 -4.65 -24.31 14.95
C TRP A 44 -5.00 -23.01 14.25
N LEU A 45 -4.35 -22.78 13.11
CA LEU A 45 -4.62 -21.64 12.26
C LEU A 45 -5.65 -22.05 11.20
N GLN A 46 -6.82 -21.44 11.25
CA GLN A 46 -7.95 -21.71 10.34
C GLN A 46 -8.38 -20.42 9.65
N ILE A 47 -8.09 -20.28 8.36
CA ILE A 47 -8.33 -19.04 7.62
C ILE A 47 -9.18 -19.36 6.40
N GLY A 48 -10.37 -18.78 6.36
CA GLY A 48 -11.29 -18.92 5.25
C GLY A 48 -10.91 -18.13 4.01
N GLU A 49 -10.40 -16.91 4.20
CA GLU A 49 -9.85 -16.06 3.15
C GLU A 49 -9.07 -14.92 3.80
N LEU A 50 -7.94 -14.53 3.21
CA LEU A 50 -7.14 -13.37 3.55
C LEU A 50 -7.09 -12.42 2.36
N GLN A 51 -7.51 -11.18 2.60
CA GLN A 51 -7.45 -10.11 1.62
C GLN A 51 -6.56 -9.00 2.17
N VAL A 52 -5.65 -8.52 1.33
CA VAL A 52 -4.78 -7.38 1.66
C VAL A 52 -4.88 -6.41 0.50
N PHE A 53 -5.25 -5.16 0.78
CA PHE A 53 -5.51 -4.16 -0.25
C PHE A 53 -4.39 -3.14 -0.33
N ALA A 54 -4.06 -2.75 -1.55
CA ALA A 54 -3.27 -1.57 -1.86
C ALA A 54 -3.89 -0.90 -3.10
N ASN A 55 -4.18 0.40 -3.02
CA ASN A 55 -4.83 1.15 -4.10
C ASN A 55 -6.12 0.48 -4.64
N GLY A 56 -6.90 -0.14 -3.75
CA GLY A 56 -8.15 -0.83 -4.10
C GLY A 56 -7.99 -2.20 -4.76
N VAL A 57 -6.77 -2.73 -4.87
CA VAL A 57 -6.48 -4.07 -5.43
C VAL A 57 -6.14 -5.03 -4.29
N ASN A 58 -6.77 -6.22 -4.27
CA ASN A 58 -6.40 -7.29 -3.34
C ASN A 58 -5.04 -7.90 -3.76
N ILE A 59 -3.94 -7.42 -3.19
CA ILE A 59 -2.57 -7.85 -3.48
C ILE A 59 -2.22 -9.21 -2.88
N ALA A 60 -3.05 -9.76 -1.98
CA ALA A 60 -2.87 -11.12 -1.45
C ALA A 60 -3.51 -12.21 -2.32
N LEU A 61 -4.40 -11.84 -3.25
CA LEU A 61 -5.07 -12.78 -4.13
C LEU A 61 -4.06 -13.52 -5.02
N ALA A 62 -4.13 -14.85 -5.06
CA ALA A 62 -3.21 -15.69 -5.83
C ALA A 62 -3.20 -15.34 -7.33
N SER A 63 -4.37 -14.99 -7.90
CA SER A 63 -4.46 -14.56 -9.30
C SER A 63 -3.80 -13.20 -9.58
N ASN A 64 -3.48 -12.42 -8.55
CA ASN A 64 -2.69 -11.19 -8.63
C ASN A 64 -1.18 -11.43 -8.43
N GLY A 65 -0.76 -12.70 -8.37
CA GLY A 65 0.65 -13.12 -8.32
C GLY A 65 1.24 -13.27 -6.93
N ALA A 66 0.42 -13.16 -5.88
CA ALA A 66 0.86 -13.47 -4.53
C ALA A 66 1.22 -14.95 -4.38
N ILE A 67 2.24 -15.24 -3.59
CA ILE A 67 2.64 -16.61 -3.24
C ILE A 67 2.30 -16.84 -1.79
N VAL A 68 1.62 -17.95 -1.48
CA VAL A 68 1.20 -18.31 -0.13
C VAL A 68 1.86 -19.60 0.34
N GLU A 69 2.29 -19.61 1.60
CA GLU A 69 2.88 -20.76 2.29
C GLU A 69 2.24 -20.91 3.68
N GLY A 70 1.83 -22.12 4.03
CA GLY A 70 1.41 -22.48 5.38
C GLY A 70 2.49 -23.26 6.12
N SER A 71 2.45 -23.27 7.47
CA SER A 71 3.28 -24.16 8.29
C SER A 71 3.07 -25.65 8.00
N GLY A 72 1.89 -26.00 7.49
CA GLY A 72 1.48 -27.34 7.09
C GLY A 72 0.00 -27.35 6.75
N SER A 73 -0.60 -28.51 6.47
CA SER A 73 -2.04 -28.61 6.15
C SER A 73 -2.64 -29.86 6.76
N TRP A 74 -3.73 -29.69 7.51
CA TRP A 74 -4.43 -30.78 8.19
C TRP A 74 -4.85 -31.87 7.21
N ASP A 75 -5.35 -31.48 6.04
CA ASP A 75 -5.57 -32.39 4.91
C ASP A 75 -5.23 -31.74 3.56
N GLY A 76 -5.38 -32.52 2.47
CA GLY A 76 -5.07 -32.06 1.11
C GLY A 76 -6.14 -31.18 0.45
N MET A 77 -7.25 -30.91 1.11
CA MET A 77 -8.30 -29.99 0.66
C MET A 77 -8.24 -28.64 1.40
N SER A 78 -7.63 -28.60 2.59
CA SER A 78 -7.51 -27.42 3.45
C SER A 78 -6.13 -26.75 3.39
N THR A 79 -5.57 -26.64 2.19
CA THR A 79 -4.21 -26.17 1.92
C THR A 79 -4.10 -24.63 1.94
N ALA A 80 -2.88 -24.12 2.00
CA ALA A 80 -2.62 -22.68 2.19
C ALA A 80 -3.18 -21.78 1.06
N ASP A 81 -3.33 -22.31 -0.16
CA ASP A 81 -3.94 -21.63 -1.30
C ASP A 81 -5.39 -21.22 -1.03
N LYS A 82 -6.12 -21.98 -0.22
CA LYS A 82 -7.51 -21.69 0.16
C LYS A 82 -7.69 -20.36 0.89
N ALA A 83 -6.63 -19.85 1.53
CA ALA A 83 -6.69 -18.55 2.19
C ALA A 83 -6.49 -17.36 1.23
N THR A 84 -6.25 -17.59 -0.06
CA THR A 84 -5.94 -16.52 -1.04
C THR A 84 -6.50 -16.78 -2.43
N ASP A 85 -7.45 -17.71 -2.57
CA ASP A 85 -7.98 -18.14 -3.88
C ASP A 85 -9.12 -17.25 -4.39
N GLY A 86 -9.56 -16.28 -3.58
CA GLY A 86 -10.65 -15.36 -3.91
C GLY A 86 -12.04 -15.92 -3.58
N ILE A 87 -12.13 -17.10 -2.96
CA ILE A 87 -13.37 -17.71 -2.50
C ILE A 87 -13.48 -17.47 -1.00
N ILE A 88 -14.39 -16.58 -0.59
CA ILE A 88 -14.70 -16.40 0.83
C ILE A 88 -15.47 -17.63 1.31
N SER A 89 -14.79 -18.51 2.03
CA SER A 89 -15.38 -19.65 2.71
C SER A 89 -15.29 -19.47 4.21
N THR A 90 -16.27 -19.99 4.94
CA THR A 90 -16.24 -20.05 6.41
C THR A 90 -16.44 -21.48 6.90
N SER A 91 -16.25 -22.48 6.03
CA SER A 91 -16.53 -23.89 6.34
C SER A 91 -15.44 -24.81 5.82
N PHE A 92 -15.01 -25.73 6.67
CA PHE A 92 -14.06 -26.78 6.28
C PHE A 92 -14.73 -27.76 5.28
N PRO A 93 -13.99 -28.28 4.27
CA PRO A 93 -12.55 -28.20 4.08
C PRO A 93 -12.05 -27.04 3.21
N ASP A 94 -12.93 -26.20 2.66
CA ASP A 94 -12.56 -25.12 1.75
C ASP A 94 -11.99 -23.90 2.49
N ILE A 95 -11.05 -24.10 3.40
CA ILE A 95 -10.32 -23.07 4.17
C ILE A 95 -8.88 -23.52 4.32
N TYR A 96 -7.94 -22.61 4.60
CA TYR A 96 -6.65 -23.04 5.12
C TYR A 96 -6.81 -23.57 6.55
N HIS A 97 -6.28 -24.76 6.82
CA HIS A 97 -6.22 -25.34 8.17
C HIS A 97 -4.84 -25.92 8.42
N SER A 98 -4.09 -25.36 9.37
CA SER A 98 -2.76 -25.88 9.73
C SER A 98 -2.81 -27.29 10.30
N ASP A 99 -1.71 -28.04 10.20
CA ASP A 99 -1.60 -29.41 10.74
C ASP A 99 -1.18 -29.47 12.22
N GLY A 100 -0.67 -28.36 12.77
CA GLY A 100 -0.34 -28.21 14.19
C GLY A 100 -1.19 -27.15 14.90
N ALA A 101 -1.00 -27.07 16.22
CA ALA A 101 -1.61 -26.08 17.12
C ALA A 101 -0.59 -25.29 17.94
N GLY A 102 0.67 -25.26 17.49
CA GLY A 102 1.77 -24.61 18.21
C GLY A 102 1.88 -23.11 17.96
N THR A 103 2.84 -22.46 18.62
CA THR A 103 3.19 -21.06 18.35
C THR A 103 3.88 -20.84 17.00
N SER A 104 4.28 -21.92 16.33
CA SER A 104 4.91 -21.91 15.00
C SER A 104 3.92 -21.90 13.85
N GLU A 105 2.62 -22.11 14.13
CA GLU A 105 1.58 -22.14 13.10
C GLU A 105 1.43 -20.78 12.44
N ARG A 106 1.54 -20.78 11.11
CA ARG A 106 1.57 -19.54 10.34
C ARG A 106 1.06 -19.73 8.92
N LEU A 107 0.55 -18.65 8.36
CA LEU A 107 0.36 -18.43 6.93
C LEU A 107 1.25 -17.26 6.55
N VAL A 108 2.04 -17.38 5.48
CA VAL A 108 2.83 -16.29 4.92
C VAL A 108 2.35 -16.05 3.50
N VAL A 109 1.98 -14.80 3.20
CA VAL A 109 1.70 -14.35 1.84
C VAL A 109 2.76 -13.36 1.43
N THR A 110 3.49 -13.70 0.36
CA THR A 110 4.51 -12.84 -0.26
C THR A 110 3.91 -12.15 -1.47
N PHE A 111 4.00 -10.82 -1.49
CA PHE A 111 3.51 -9.99 -2.58
C PHE A 111 4.56 -9.91 -3.70
N THR A 112 4.13 -9.51 -4.88
CA THR A 112 5.00 -9.38 -6.07
C THR A 112 6.06 -8.29 -5.94
N GLN A 113 5.82 -7.31 -5.06
CA GLN A 113 6.71 -6.19 -4.76
C GLN A 113 6.30 -5.56 -3.42
N ALA A 114 6.98 -4.48 -3.02
CA ALA A 114 6.52 -3.67 -1.91
C ALA A 114 5.26 -2.87 -2.30
N PHE A 115 4.26 -2.86 -1.41
CA PHE A 115 3.01 -2.10 -1.55
C PHE A 115 2.76 -1.22 -0.33
N ASP A 116 2.15 -0.06 -0.52
CA ASP A 116 1.57 0.76 0.55
C ASP A 116 0.19 0.15 0.90
N ILE A 117 0.14 -0.60 2.00
CA ILE A 117 -1.05 -1.38 2.37
C ILE A 117 -2.10 -0.47 2.96
N SER A 118 -3.33 -0.56 2.45
CA SER A 118 -4.49 0.19 2.93
C SER A 118 -5.34 -0.60 3.90
N ASP A 119 -5.61 -1.87 3.60
CA ASP A 119 -6.55 -2.67 4.39
C ASP A 119 -6.12 -4.12 4.46
N ILE A 120 -6.41 -4.75 5.58
CA ILE A 120 -6.33 -6.21 5.75
C ILE A 120 -7.72 -6.67 6.18
N VAL A 121 -8.25 -7.68 5.50
CA VAL A 121 -9.51 -8.34 5.84
C VAL A 121 -9.24 -9.83 5.95
N ILE A 122 -9.68 -10.45 7.03
CA ILE A 122 -9.55 -11.89 7.24
C ILE A 122 -10.90 -12.49 7.57
N TYR A 123 -11.19 -13.64 6.96
CA TYR A 123 -12.36 -14.46 7.20
C TYR A 123 -11.92 -15.72 7.94
N GLY A 124 -12.59 -16.02 9.05
CA GLY A 124 -12.37 -17.19 9.88
C GLY A 124 -13.40 -18.30 9.63
N ARG A 125 -13.32 -19.35 10.44
CA ARG A 125 -14.19 -20.51 10.37
C ARG A 125 -15.51 -20.29 11.13
N SER A 126 -16.62 -20.86 10.68
CA SER A 126 -17.96 -20.66 11.27
C SER A 126 -18.63 -21.93 11.78
N ASP A 127 -18.22 -23.10 11.28
CA ASP A 127 -18.85 -24.39 11.52
C ASP A 127 -18.28 -25.13 12.76
N ASP A 128 -17.03 -24.88 13.13
CA ASP A 128 -16.38 -25.43 14.33
C ASP A 128 -15.15 -24.58 14.71
N GLY A 129 -14.68 -24.69 15.95
CA GLY A 129 -13.44 -24.04 16.39
C GLY A 129 -13.45 -22.51 16.33
N ILE A 130 -14.62 -21.86 16.41
CA ILE A 130 -14.78 -20.41 16.23
C ILE A 130 -13.94 -19.58 17.20
N GLU A 131 -13.60 -20.13 18.37
CA GLU A 131 -12.72 -19.51 19.35
C GLU A 131 -11.31 -19.24 18.81
N ARG A 132 -10.91 -19.97 17.77
CA ARG A 132 -9.60 -19.89 17.10
C ARG A 132 -9.49 -18.75 16.09
N ASN A 133 -10.61 -18.11 15.74
CA ASN A 133 -10.65 -16.96 14.84
C ASN A 133 -10.12 -15.66 15.48
N LEU A 134 -9.06 -15.76 16.27
CA LEU A 134 -8.30 -14.64 16.77
C LEU A 134 -6.95 -14.68 16.06
N PHE A 135 -6.73 -13.78 15.13
CA PHE A 135 -5.57 -13.79 14.26
C PHE A 135 -4.62 -12.67 14.63
N LYS A 136 -3.32 -12.96 14.61
CA LYS A 136 -2.27 -11.95 14.68
C LYS A 136 -1.72 -11.73 13.29
N TYR A 137 -1.71 -10.48 12.82
CA TYR A 137 -1.02 -10.11 11.59
C TYR A 137 0.32 -9.46 11.89
N GLN A 138 1.29 -9.68 11.01
CA GLN A 138 2.60 -9.03 11.02
C GLN A 138 3.00 -8.72 9.59
N LEU A 139 3.22 -7.45 9.29
CA LEU A 139 3.66 -6.98 7.98
C LEU A 139 5.18 -6.83 7.96
N TYR A 140 5.81 -7.34 6.91
CA TYR A 140 7.25 -7.28 6.76
C TYR A 140 7.65 -6.60 5.46
N LEU A 141 8.69 -5.78 5.54
CA LEU A 141 9.39 -5.25 4.39
C LEU A 141 10.72 -5.98 4.25
N LEU A 142 10.93 -6.66 3.13
CA LEU A 142 12.22 -7.24 2.80
C LEU A 142 13.19 -6.09 2.46
N SER A 143 14.13 -5.84 3.36
CA SER A 143 15.24 -4.91 3.18
C SER A 143 16.56 -5.69 3.20
N GLN A 144 17.66 -5.19 2.64
CA GLN A 144 18.94 -5.83 2.88
C GLN A 144 19.53 -5.33 4.20
N PRO A 145 19.94 -6.21 5.15
CA PRO A 145 20.12 -7.66 5.02
C PRO A 145 19.00 -8.57 5.58
N GLY A 146 17.77 -8.09 5.83
CA GLY A 146 16.67 -8.96 6.30
C GLY A 146 15.26 -8.34 6.31
N GLU A 147 14.29 -9.14 6.76
CA GLU A 147 12.90 -8.70 6.94
C GLU A 147 12.79 -7.72 8.11
N MET A 148 12.18 -6.57 7.87
CA MET A 148 11.86 -5.58 8.88
C MET A 148 10.35 -5.63 9.16
N LEU A 149 9.97 -5.82 10.43
CA LEU A 149 8.56 -5.68 10.84
C LEU A 149 8.15 -4.21 10.70
N VAL A 150 7.12 -3.93 9.90
CA VAL A 150 6.63 -2.57 9.66
C VAL A 150 5.33 -2.27 10.39
N ASP A 151 4.49 -3.28 10.61
CA ASP A 151 3.26 -3.15 11.41
C ASP A 151 2.81 -4.51 11.94
N ALA A 152 2.01 -4.51 13.00
CA ALA A 152 1.41 -5.72 13.56
C ALA A 152 0.16 -5.41 14.39
N GLY A 153 -0.77 -6.35 14.46
CA GLY A 153 -1.96 -6.22 15.28
C GLY A 153 -2.76 -7.51 15.41
N LEU A 154 -3.94 -7.39 16.00
CA LEU A 154 -4.88 -8.50 16.20
C LEU A 154 -6.16 -8.24 15.39
N LEU A 155 -6.71 -9.31 14.83
CA LEU A 155 -7.97 -9.35 14.11
C LEU A 155 -8.85 -10.41 14.78
N ASP A 156 -9.96 -9.97 15.38
CA ASP A 156 -10.88 -10.83 16.12
C ASP A 156 -12.14 -11.11 15.28
N ALA A 157 -12.18 -12.29 14.68
CA ALA A 157 -13.24 -12.78 13.81
C ALA A 157 -14.08 -13.90 14.47
N ARG A 158 -14.14 -13.95 15.81
CA ARG A 158 -14.86 -14.99 16.55
C ARG A 158 -16.40 -14.82 16.54
N SER A 159 -16.88 -13.66 16.09
CA SER A 159 -18.31 -13.34 16.02
C SER A 159 -18.77 -13.25 14.58
N ALA A 160 -20.03 -13.61 14.30
CA ALA A 160 -20.64 -13.44 12.98
C ALA A 160 -20.48 -11.98 12.49
N PRO A 161 -20.04 -11.75 11.24
CA PRO A 161 -19.99 -12.69 10.11
C PRO A 161 -18.68 -13.52 10.00
N TYR A 162 -17.94 -13.67 11.09
CA TYR A 162 -16.66 -14.38 11.14
C TYR A 162 -15.58 -13.73 10.28
N SER A 163 -15.59 -12.40 10.23
CA SER A 163 -14.58 -11.60 9.56
C SER A 163 -14.09 -10.47 10.45
N ALA A 164 -12.85 -10.07 10.28
CA ALA A 164 -12.27 -8.89 10.92
C ALA A 164 -11.41 -8.11 9.93
N SER A 165 -11.32 -6.80 10.11
CA SER A 165 -10.52 -5.95 9.25
C SER A 165 -9.79 -4.87 10.02
N VAL A 166 -8.67 -4.40 9.45
CA VAL A 166 -7.97 -3.21 9.91
C VAL A 166 -7.67 -2.32 8.69
N THR A 167 -7.87 -1.03 8.85
CA THR A 167 -7.43 0.00 7.89
C THR A 167 -6.16 0.63 8.41
N LEU A 168 -5.14 0.66 7.56
CA LEU A 168 -3.82 1.20 7.85
C LEU A 168 -3.69 2.61 7.27
N PRO A 169 -2.85 3.47 7.87
CA PRO A 169 -2.57 4.77 7.30
C PRO A 169 -1.88 4.59 5.94
N THR A 170 -2.47 5.13 4.89
CA THR A 170 -1.85 5.19 3.56
C THR A 170 -1.32 6.58 3.28
N THR A 171 -0.37 6.68 2.35
CA THR A 171 0.05 7.98 1.86
C THR A 171 -1.03 8.59 0.98
N PRO A 172 -1.54 9.80 1.29
CA PRO A 172 -2.45 10.47 0.38
C PRO A 172 -1.68 10.77 -0.91
N ALA A 173 -2.33 10.55 -2.06
CA ALA A 173 -1.78 10.92 -3.35
C ALA A 173 -1.48 12.43 -3.33
N VAL A 174 -0.19 12.79 -3.24
CA VAL A 174 0.23 14.17 -3.40
C VAL A 174 -0.03 14.53 -4.86
N PRO A 175 -0.77 15.62 -5.18
CA PRO A 175 -0.92 16.05 -6.55
C PRO A 175 0.47 16.24 -7.14
N GLU A 176 0.81 15.42 -8.13
CA GLU A 176 2.20 15.28 -8.57
C GLU A 176 2.81 16.64 -8.94
N PRO A 177 4.12 16.86 -8.72
CA PRO A 177 4.80 18.10 -9.10
C PRO A 177 4.55 18.51 -10.56
N ALA A 178 4.31 17.53 -11.44
CA ALA A 178 3.93 17.76 -12.83
C ALA A 178 2.60 18.52 -12.98
N SER A 179 1.59 18.23 -12.16
CA SER A 179 0.31 18.96 -12.17
C SER A 179 0.51 20.43 -11.80
N TRP A 180 1.37 20.68 -10.81
CA TRP A 180 1.72 22.04 -10.39
C TRP A 180 2.52 22.76 -11.48
N ALA A 181 3.50 22.07 -12.07
CA ALA A 181 4.28 22.59 -13.17
C ALA A 181 3.40 22.92 -14.39
N MET A 182 2.42 22.09 -14.72
CA MET A 182 1.46 22.34 -15.81
C MET A 182 0.55 23.54 -15.52
N MET A 183 0.10 23.72 -14.27
CA MET A 183 -0.65 24.92 -13.89
C MET A 183 0.23 26.17 -14.01
N ILE A 184 1.44 26.15 -13.44
CA ILE A 184 2.37 27.29 -13.49
C ILE A 184 2.76 27.62 -14.93
N CYS A 185 3.11 26.62 -15.74
CA CYS A 185 3.40 26.79 -17.15
C CYS A 185 2.19 27.33 -17.92
N GLY A 186 0.99 26.78 -17.69
CA GLY A 186 -0.25 27.23 -18.32
C GLY A 186 -0.55 28.70 -18.01
N PHE A 187 -0.51 29.09 -16.73
CA PHE A 187 -0.71 30.48 -16.32
C PHE A 187 0.43 31.41 -16.79
N GLY A 188 1.67 30.91 -16.80
CA GLY A 188 2.83 31.63 -17.31
C GLY A 188 2.71 31.96 -18.80
N LEU A 189 2.31 30.98 -19.62
CA LEU A 189 2.07 31.13 -21.04
C LEU A 189 0.90 32.06 -21.33
N ALA A 190 -0.24 31.87 -20.66
CA ALA A 190 -1.42 32.73 -20.82
C ALA A 190 -1.10 34.19 -20.45
N GLY A 191 -0.46 34.41 -19.29
CA GLY A 191 -0.02 35.73 -18.86
C GLY A 191 1.04 36.35 -19.78
N GLY A 192 1.95 35.54 -20.33
CA GLY A 192 2.93 35.95 -21.33
C GLY A 192 2.28 36.44 -22.62
N ALA A 193 1.30 35.68 -23.15
CA ALA A 193 0.56 36.04 -24.37
C ALA A 193 -0.21 37.37 -24.20
N LEU A 194 -0.86 37.58 -23.06
CA LEU A 194 -1.56 38.83 -22.76
C LEU A 194 -0.62 40.05 -22.70
N ARG A 195 0.58 39.88 -22.14
CA ARG A 195 1.59 40.95 -22.06
C ARG A 195 2.20 41.27 -23.43
N ALA A 196 2.48 40.26 -24.24
CA ALA A 196 3.02 40.46 -25.60
C ALA A 196 2.06 41.30 -26.47
N ARG A 197 0.75 41.11 -26.32
CA ARG A 197 -0.26 41.84 -27.11
C ARG A 197 -0.37 43.33 -26.76
N ARG A 198 -0.12 43.71 -25.50
CA ARG A 198 -0.13 45.11 -25.05
C ARG A 198 1.04 45.94 -25.59
N GLY A 199 2.22 45.32 -25.76
CA GLY A 199 3.39 46.00 -26.32
C GLY A 199 3.25 46.39 -27.79
N ASN A 200 2.39 45.68 -28.55
CA ASN A 200 2.17 45.92 -29.97
C ASN A 200 1.00 46.86 -30.29
N MET A 201 0.26 47.33 -29.28
CA MET A 201 -0.74 48.37 -29.49
C MET A 201 -0.06 49.73 -29.57
N ARG A 202 0.39 50.08 -30.78
CA ARG A 202 0.71 51.47 -31.13
C ARG A 202 -0.60 52.26 -31.12
N ILE A 203 -0.74 53.18 -30.18
CA ILE A 203 -1.79 54.20 -30.22
C ILE A 203 -1.49 55.07 -31.44
N ALA A 204 -2.26 54.88 -32.52
CA ALA A 204 -2.32 55.88 -33.58
C ALA A 204 -3.13 57.05 -33.03
N ALA A 205 -2.44 58.08 -32.55
CA ALA A 205 -3.05 59.36 -32.23
C ALA A 205 -3.37 60.08 -33.55
N ALA A 206 -4.63 60.50 -33.69
CA ALA A 206 -5.13 61.37 -34.76
C ALA A 206 -5.07 62.83 -34.31
#